data_AF-A0A356TQ37-F1
#
_entry.id   AF-A0A356TQ37-F1
#
_cell.length_a   1.000
_cell.length_b   1.000
_cell.length_c   1.000
_cell.angle_alpha   90.00
_cell.angle_beta   90.00
_cell.angle_gamma   90.00
#
_symmetry.space_group_name_H-M   'P 1'
#
loop_
_entity.id
_entity.type
_entity.pdbx_description
1 polymer ?
#
loop_
_entity_poly.entity_id
_entity_poly.type
_entity_poly.pdbx_seq_one_letter_code
_entity_poly.pdbx_strand_id
1 'polypeptide(L)'
;MHRFDAVELSVNVIALALAFVIALPVGWDREKSTRTMGLRTFPLVAVASAAFVMMARSAFEGAPDAQARVLQGVLTGIGFIGGGAILKRRERVLGAATAAALWGTAGIGAAVAHGLYEVAVVLSLVSFLTLRVMGPVKKQMNGNEQWDDGVPGPGEGDAEEEEEED
;
A
#
# COMPACT_ATOMS: atom_id res chain seq x y z
N MET A 1 7.61 18.65 32.50
CA MET A 1 8.19 17.33 32.86
C MET A 1 7.05 16.33 32.79
N HIS A 2 6.90 15.62 31.67
CA HIS A 2 5.78 14.71 31.45
C HIS A 2 5.79 13.63 32.54
N ARG A 3 4.71 13.56 33.33
CA ARG A 3 4.43 12.37 34.12
C ARG A 3 4.14 11.27 33.11
N PHE A 4 4.98 10.24 33.07
CA PHE A 4 4.65 9.00 32.38
C PHE A 4 3.44 8.40 33.10
N ASP A 5 2.25 8.72 32.62
CA ASP A 5 1.03 8.09 33.08
C ASP A 5 0.97 6.68 32.46
N ALA A 6 1.04 5.66 33.31
CA ALA A 6 1.01 4.27 32.88
C ALA A 6 -0.28 3.94 32.10
N VAL A 7 -1.38 4.66 32.41
CA VAL A 7 -2.66 4.51 31.71
C VAL A 7 -2.55 5.04 30.29
N GLU A 8 -2.04 6.26 30.11
CA GLU A 8 -1.88 6.87 28.79
C GLU A 8 -0.92 6.04 27.90
N LEU A 9 0.18 5.57 28.49
CA LEU A 9 1.11 4.67 27.81
C LEU A 9 0.41 3.39 27.34
N SER A 10 -0.40 2.76 28.20
CA SER A 10 -1.11 1.52 27.86
C SER A 10 -2.10 1.73 26.71
N VAL A 11 -2.85 2.83 26.73
CA VAL A 11 -3.81 3.18 25.66
C VAL A 11 -3.09 3.40 24.34
N ASN A 12 -1.97 4.13 24.36
CA ASN A 12 -1.20 4.41 23.16
C ASN A 12 -0.59 3.15 22.55
N VAL A 13 -0.03 2.26 23.39
CA VAL A 13 0.51 0.97 22.93
C VAL A 13 -0.58 0.09 22.32
N ILE A 14 -1.76 0.03 22.95
CA ILE A 14 -2.90 -0.75 22.43
C ILE A 14 -3.35 -0.19 21.08
N ALA A 15 -3.47 1.13 20.93
CA ALA A 15 -3.85 1.75 19.67
C ALA A 15 -2.84 1.43 18.55
N LEU A 16 -1.53 1.54 18.82
CA LEU A 16 -0.51 1.19 17.84
C LEU A 16 -0.52 -0.31 17.49
N ALA A 17 -0.72 -1.18 18.47
CA ALA A 17 -0.87 -2.62 18.23
C ALA A 17 -2.11 -2.95 17.40
N LEU A 18 -3.24 -2.27 17.64
CA LEU A 18 -4.45 -2.41 16.83
C LEU A 18 -4.23 -1.93 15.39
N ALA A 19 -3.58 -0.79 15.19
CA ALA A 19 -3.23 -0.29 13.86
C ALA A 19 -2.38 -1.31 13.10
N PHE A 20 -1.40 -1.92 13.77
CA PHE A 20 -0.59 -2.99 13.21
C PHE A 20 -1.43 -4.20 12.79
N VAL A 21 -2.24 -4.74 13.71
CA VAL A 21 -3.03 -5.97 13.48
C VAL A 21 -4.08 -5.76 12.40
N ILE A 22 -4.79 -4.62 12.41
CA ILE A 22 -5.83 -4.32 11.44
C ILE A 22 -5.24 -4.17 10.03
N ALA A 23 -3.98 -3.74 9.89
CA ALA A 23 -3.33 -3.63 8.58
C ALA A 23 -2.78 -4.97 8.02
N LEU A 24 -2.69 -6.03 8.84
CA LEU A 24 -2.13 -7.32 8.41
C LEU A 24 -2.85 -7.97 7.22
N PRO A 25 -4.20 -7.98 7.12
CA PRO A 25 -4.88 -8.58 5.97
C PRO A 25 -4.43 -7.97 4.65
N VAL A 26 -4.31 -6.64 4.58
CA VAL A 26 -3.82 -5.92 3.39
C VAL A 26 -2.38 -6.31 3.10
N GLY A 27 -1.49 -6.24 4.10
CA GLY A 27 -0.08 -6.61 3.94
C GLY A 27 0.12 -8.06 3.48
N TRP A 28 -0.69 -8.99 4.00
CA TRP A 28 -0.65 -10.42 3.66
C TRP A 28 -0.99 -10.68 2.19
N ASP A 29 -2.05 -10.04 1.70
CA ASP A 29 -2.45 -10.16 0.30
C ASP A 29 -1.38 -9.58 -0.64
N ARG A 30 -0.80 -8.44 -0.25
CA ARG A 30 0.23 -7.76 -1.05
C ARG A 30 1.56 -8.51 -1.10
N GLU A 31 1.97 -9.15 0.01
CA GLU A 31 3.12 -10.05 0.07
C GLU A 31 2.98 -11.18 -0.96
N LYS A 32 1.80 -11.81 -1.01
CA LYS A 32 1.51 -12.91 -1.94
C LYS A 32 1.43 -12.46 -3.40
N SER A 33 0.87 -11.27 -3.66
CA SER A 33 0.60 -10.82 -5.02
C SER A 33 1.78 -10.15 -5.71
N THR A 34 2.63 -9.41 -5.00
CA THR A 34 3.63 -8.53 -5.63
C THR A 34 5.06 -8.77 -5.19
N ARG A 35 5.29 -9.43 -4.03
CA ARG A 35 6.61 -9.65 -3.40
C ARG A 35 7.50 -8.40 -3.21
N THR A 36 6.99 -7.20 -3.50
CA THR A 36 7.77 -5.95 -3.47
C THR A 36 7.55 -5.19 -2.16
N MET A 37 6.30 -5.15 -1.69
CA MET A 37 5.89 -4.57 -0.41
C MET A 37 4.78 -5.43 0.18
N GLY A 38 4.87 -5.77 1.47
CA GLY A 38 3.96 -6.76 2.07
C GLY A 38 3.91 -6.68 3.59
N LEU A 39 4.07 -7.80 4.29
CA LEU A 39 3.76 -7.93 5.72
C LEU A 39 4.63 -7.06 6.65
N ARG A 40 5.76 -6.55 6.15
CA ARG A 40 6.60 -5.60 6.89
C ARG A 40 6.15 -4.16 6.64
N THR A 41 5.91 -3.80 5.39
CA THR A 41 5.67 -2.42 4.98
C THR A 41 4.30 -1.92 5.44
N PHE A 42 3.25 -2.68 5.19
CA PHE A 42 1.87 -2.22 5.41
C PHE A 42 1.57 -1.97 6.90
N PRO A 43 1.89 -2.89 7.83
CA PRO A 43 1.67 -2.63 9.25
C PRO A 43 2.52 -1.47 9.79
N LEU A 44 3.77 -1.30 9.33
CA LEU A 44 4.61 -0.18 9.74
C LEU A 44 4.04 1.17 9.28
N VAL A 45 3.45 1.23 8.09
CA VAL A 45 2.78 2.44 7.59
C VAL A 45 1.55 2.79 8.43
N ALA A 46 0.74 1.81 8.81
CA ALA A 46 -0.41 2.04 9.69
C ALA A 46 0.02 2.55 11.07
N VAL A 47 1.04 1.91 11.67
CA VAL A 47 1.59 2.32 12.98
C VAL A 47 2.18 3.73 12.92
N ALA A 48 2.98 4.05 11.89
CA ALA A 48 3.57 5.37 11.72
C ALA A 48 2.50 6.47 11.54
N SER A 49 1.48 6.21 10.71
CA SER A 49 0.36 7.13 10.51
C SER A 49 -0.39 7.37 11.82
N ALA A 50 -0.69 6.29 12.56
CA ALA A 50 -1.34 6.40 13.87
C ALA A 50 -0.53 7.27 14.84
N ALA A 51 0.78 7.01 14.94
CA ALA A 51 1.68 7.75 15.81
C ALA A 51 1.74 9.26 15.46
N PHE A 52 1.81 9.63 14.18
CA PHE A 52 1.81 11.03 13.77
C PHE A 52 0.49 11.74 14.09
N VAL A 53 -0.65 11.07 13.89
CA VAL A 53 -1.95 11.63 14.23
C VAL A 53 -2.10 11.79 15.75
N MET A 54 -1.65 10.82 16.54
CA MET A 54 -1.64 10.90 18.01
C MET A 54 -0.73 12.05 18.49
N MET A 55 0.45 12.20 17.90
CA MET A 55 1.37 13.29 18.19
C MET A 55 0.73 14.66 17.87
N ALA A 56 0.02 14.78 16.74
CA ALA A 56 -0.69 15.99 16.38
C ALA A 56 -1.79 16.35 17.38
N ARG A 57 -2.57 15.35 17.81
CA ARG A 57 -3.64 15.53 18.81
C ARG A 57 -3.07 16.02 20.15
N SER A 58 -1.96 15.43 20.59
CA SER A 58 -1.28 15.79 21.84
C SER A 58 -0.61 17.17 21.76
N ALA A 59 0.05 17.49 20.64
CA ALA A 59 0.77 18.76 20.48
C ALA A 59 -0.12 19.97 20.19
N PHE A 60 -1.30 19.74 19.59
CA PHE A 60 -2.21 20.80 19.12
C PHE A 60 -3.63 20.61 19.68
N GLU A 61 -3.73 20.40 20.98
CA GLU A 61 -5.03 20.30 21.67
C GLU A 61 -5.85 21.59 21.48
N GLY A 62 -7.13 21.45 21.14
CA GLY A 62 -8.02 22.59 20.87
C GLY A 62 -7.78 23.33 19.54
N ALA A 63 -6.84 22.89 18.71
CA ALA A 63 -6.52 23.52 17.42
C ALA A 63 -6.78 22.57 16.23
N PRO A 64 -8.05 22.37 15.82
CA PRO A 64 -8.41 21.42 14.77
C PRO A 64 -7.73 21.71 13.42
N ASP A 65 -7.52 22.99 13.08
CA ASP A 65 -6.82 23.36 11.85
C ASP A 65 -5.35 22.91 11.84
N ALA A 66 -4.67 22.94 12.99
CA ALA A 66 -3.29 22.48 13.11
C ALA A 66 -3.20 20.95 12.98
N GLN A 67 -4.14 20.23 13.62
CA GLN A 67 -4.24 18.77 13.49
C GLN A 67 -4.55 18.36 12.04
N ALA A 68 -5.45 19.07 11.36
CA ALA A 68 -5.78 18.84 9.96
C ALA A 68 -4.56 19.04 9.03
N ARG A 69 -3.72 20.05 9.30
CA ARG A 69 -2.47 20.25 8.53
C ARG A 69 -1.48 19.09 8.71
N VAL A 70 -1.36 18.53 9.92
CA VAL A 70 -0.51 17.35 10.13
C VAL A 70 -1.09 16.14 9.38
N LEU A 71 -2.39 15.90 9.47
CA LEU A 71 -3.05 14.83 8.73
C LEU A 71 -2.86 14.98 7.22
N GLN A 72 -3.01 16.20 6.68
CA GLN A 72 -2.71 16.51 5.28
C GLN A 72 -1.26 16.17 4.95
N GLY A 73 -0.30 16.55 5.79
CA GLY A 73 1.11 16.22 5.62
C GLY A 73 1.38 14.71 5.58
N VAL A 74 0.74 13.93 6.46
CA VAL A 74 0.80 12.46 6.46
C VAL A 74 0.25 11.90 5.14
N LEU A 75 -0.92 12.35 4.70
CA LEU A 75 -1.54 11.91 3.44
C LEU A 75 -0.68 12.26 2.22
N THR A 76 -0.08 13.44 2.20
CA THR A 76 0.86 13.86 1.14
C THR A 76 2.13 12.99 1.15
N GLY A 77 2.74 12.76 2.32
CA GLY A 77 3.94 11.93 2.45
C GLY A 77 3.72 10.50 1.98
N ILE A 78 2.59 9.90 2.35
CA ILE A 78 2.21 8.56 1.89
C ILE A 78 1.94 8.54 0.38
N GLY A 79 1.38 9.61 -0.18
CA GLY A 79 1.25 9.78 -1.64
C GLY A 79 2.60 9.68 -2.37
N PHE A 80 3.66 10.27 -1.80
CA PHE A 80 5.02 10.17 -2.36
C PHE A 80 5.57 8.73 -2.32
N ILE A 81 5.40 8.04 -1.18
CA ILE A 81 5.81 6.62 -1.04
C ILE A 81 5.03 5.73 -2.00
N GLY A 82 3.71 5.96 -2.12
CA GLY A 82 2.85 5.27 -3.06
C GLY A 82 3.27 5.50 -4.52
N GLY A 83 3.59 6.74 -4.89
CA GLY A 83 4.13 7.07 -6.21
C GLY A 83 5.42 6.33 -6.54
N GLY A 84 6.33 6.20 -5.55
CA GLY A 84 7.56 5.41 -5.69
C GLY A 84 7.33 3.90 -5.88
N ALA A 85 6.15 3.38 -5.52
CA ALA A 85 5.76 2.00 -5.77
C ALA A 85 5.23 1.77 -7.20
N ILE A 86 4.95 2.83 -7.97
CA ILE A 86 4.41 2.74 -9.33
C ILE A 86 5.57 2.71 -10.33
N LEU A 87 5.61 1.66 -11.16
CA LEU A 87 6.60 1.52 -12.22
C LEU A 87 5.92 1.49 -13.60
N LYS A 88 6.37 2.34 -14.51
CA LYS A 88 5.92 2.34 -15.91
C LYS A 88 6.93 1.62 -16.80
N ARG A 89 6.49 0.60 -17.55
CA ARG A 89 7.32 -0.09 -18.55
C ARG A 89 6.56 -0.16 -19.87
N ARG A 90 7.09 0.49 -20.92
CA ARG A 90 6.43 0.66 -22.23
C ARG A 90 4.96 1.09 -22.04
N GLU A 91 4.01 0.19 -22.32
CA GLU A 91 2.57 0.45 -22.23
C GLU A 91 1.90 -0.07 -20.94
N ARG A 92 2.66 -0.68 -20.01
CA ARG A 92 2.10 -1.26 -18.77
C ARG A 92 2.48 -0.43 -17.53
N VAL A 93 1.48 -0.15 -16.69
CA VAL A 93 1.65 0.43 -15.35
C VAL A 93 1.56 -0.67 -14.30
N LEU A 94 2.63 -0.82 -13.52
CA LEU A 94 2.75 -1.77 -12.42
C LEU A 94 2.69 -1.02 -11.08
N GLY A 95 2.24 -1.71 -10.03
CA GLY A 95 2.29 -1.16 -8.67
C GLY A 95 1.18 -0.18 -8.27
N ALA A 96 0.30 0.26 -9.20
CA ALA A 96 -0.80 1.17 -8.89
C ALA A 96 -1.73 0.67 -7.76
N ALA A 97 -2.06 -0.63 -7.76
CA ALA A 97 -2.86 -1.24 -6.69
C ALA A 97 -2.10 -1.27 -5.35
N THR A 98 -0.78 -1.45 -5.37
CA THR A 98 0.07 -1.41 -4.16
C THR A 98 0.16 0.01 -3.61
N ALA A 99 0.29 1.01 -4.49
CA ALA A 99 0.26 2.42 -4.12
C ALA A 99 -1.07 2.81 -3.46
N ALA A 100 -2.20 2.42 -4.06
CA ALA A 100 -3.53 2.65 -3.48
C ALA A 100 -3.70 1.95 -2.13
N ALA A 101 -3.20 0.71 -2.01
CA ALA A 101 -3.26 -0.04 -0.77
C ALA A 101 -2.43 0.62 0.35
N LEU A 102 -1.23 1.14 0.04
CA LEU A 102 -0.41 1.88 1.00
C LEU A 102 -1.14 3.12 1.51
N TRP A 103 -1.77 3.86 0.58
CA TRP A 103 -2.54 5.05 0.91
C TRP A 103 -3.72 4.72 1.84
N GLY A 104 -4.50 3.69 1.52
CA GLY A 104 -5.57 3.20 2.39
C GLY A 104 -5.07 2.73 3.76
N THR A 105 -3.88 2.14 3.81
CA THR A 105 -3.27 1.64 5.06
C THR A 105 -2.84 2.75 6.00
N ALA A 106 -2.39 3.89 5.47
CA ALA A 106 -2.20 5.08 6.29
C ALA A 106 -3.53 5.59 6.87
N GLY A 107 -4.61 5.53 6.09
CA GLY A 107 -5.98 5.80 6.55
C GLY A 107 -6.42 4.90 7.71
N ILE A 108 -6.11 3.59 7.65
CA ILE A 108 -6.35 2.65 8.76
C ILE A 108 -5.68 3.15 10.05
N GLY A 109 -4.38 3.49 9.96
CA GLY A 109 -3.64 4.01 11.11
C GLY A 109 -4.23 5.31 11.68
N ALA A 110 -4.59 6.24 10.81
CA ALA A 110 -5.20 7.51 11.20
C ALA A 110 -6.56 7.30 11.88
N ALA A 111 -7.40 6.39 11.36
CA ALA A 111 -8.68 6.04 11.96
C ALA A 111 -8.50 5.45 13.37
N VAL A 112 -7.54 4.52 13.54
CA VAL A 112 -7.22 3.95 14.87
C VAL A 112 -6.75 5.03 15.84
N ALA A 113 -5.92 5.97 15.40
CA ALA A 113 -5.48 7.09 16.24
C ALA A 113 -6.62 8.03 16.69
N HIS A 114 -7.73 8.07 15.96
CA HIS A 114 -8.95 8.79 16.35
C HIS A 114 -9.95 7.92 17.15
N GLY A 115 -9.66 6.63 17.37
CA GLY A 115 -10.57 5.69 18.00
C GLY A 115 -11.71 5.21 17.10
N LEU A 116 -11.63 5.48 15.78
CA LEU A 116 -12.61 5.07 14.78
C LEU A 116 -12.30 3.64 14.29
N TYR A 117 -12.41 2.67 15.19
CA TYR A 117 -12.00 1.28 14.94
C TYR A 117 -12.86 0.60 13.87
N GLU A 118 -14.14 0.93 13.81
CA GLU A 118 -15.07 0.47 12.78
C GLU A 118 -14.61 0.91 11.38
N VAL A 119 -14.17 2.16 11.23
CA VAL A 119 -13.65 2.69 9.97
C VAL A 119 -12.36 1.98 9.60
N ALA A 120 -11.46 1.77 10.56
CA ALA A 120 -10.19 1.07 10.34
C ALA A 120 -10.42 -0.38 9.86
N VAL A 121 -11.34 -1.10 10.49
CA VAL A 121 -11.69 -2.48 10.12
C VAL A 121 -12.35 -2.53 8.74
N VAL A 122 -13.32 -1.67 8.47
CA VAL A 122 -14.00 -1.61 7.16
C VAL A 122 -13.00 -1.27 6.05
N LEU A 123 -12.10 -0.31 6.26
CA LEU A 123 -11.05 0.03 5.29
C LEU A 123 -10.13 -1.17 5.02
N SER A 124 -9.71 -1.89 6.05
CA SER A 124 -8.87 -3.08 5.90
C SER A 124 -9.58 -4.19 5.11
N LEU A 125 -10.83 -4.48 5.47
CA LEU A 125 -11.64 -5.51 4.81
C LEU A 125 -11.91 -5.15 3.35
N VAL A 126 -12.38 -3.93 3.07
CA VAL A 126 -12.67 -3.49 1.69
C VAL A 126 -11.39 -3.51 0.85
N SER A 127 -10.27 -3.04 1.40
CA SER A 127 -8.98 -3.09 0.71
C SER A 127 -8.58 -4.53 0.41
N PHE A 128 -8.61 -5.41 1.41
CA PHE A 128 -8.28 -6.83 1.25
C PHE A 128 -9.19 -7.53 0.24
N LEU A 129 -10.51 -7.36 0.33
CA LEU A 129 -11.48 -7.98 -0.58
C LEU A 129 -11.28 -7.48 -2.01
N THR A 130 -11.15 -6.17 -2.21
CA THR A 130 -10.95 -5.58 -3.55
C THR A 130 -9.70 -6.14 -4.20
N LEU A 131 -8.60 -6.17 -3.44
CA LEU A 131 -7.30 -6.64 -3.90
C LEU A 131 -7.30 -8.15 -4.21
N ARG A 132 -8.00 -8.95 -3.40
CA ARG A 132 -8.08 -10.40 -3.57
C ARG A 132 -9.05 -10.84 -4.67
N VAL A 133 -10.20 -10.18 -4.81
CA VAL A 133 -11.25 -10.53 -5.79
C VAL A 133 -10.90 -10.01 -7.18
N MET A 134 -10.34 -8.80 -7.30
CA MET A 134 -9.97 -8.25 -8.62
C MET A 134 -8.60 -8.71 -9.12
N GLY A 135 -7.76 -9.27 -8.25
CA GLY A 135 -6.48 -9.89 -8.63
C GLY A 135 -6.60 -10.94 -9.75
N PRO A 136 -7.48 -11.96 -9.64
CA PRO A 136 -7.64 -13.00 -10.67
C PRO A 136 -8.30 -12.50 -11.96
N VAL A 137 -9.18 -11.49 -11.90
CA VAL A 137 -9.86 -10.93 -13.09
C VAL A 137 -8.84 -10.32 -14.07
N LYS A 138 -7.82 -9.64 -13.55
CA LYS A 138 -6.72 -9.10 -14.36
C LYS A 138 -5.89 -10.19 -15.05
N LYS A 139 -5.77 -11.38 -14.44
CA LYS A 139 -5.01 -12.50 -15.02
C LYS A 139 -5.74 -13.13 -16.22
N GLN A 140 -7.07 -13.10 -16.24
CA GLN A 140 -7.86 -13.61 -17.36
C GLN A 140 -7.89 -12.63 -18.55
N MET A 141 -7.87 -11.32 -18.30
CA MET A 141 -7.79 -10.32 -19.36
C MET A 141 -6.44 -10.34 -20.09
N ASN A 142 -5.34 -10.59 -19.36
CA ASN A 142 -4.01 -10.72 -19.96
C ASN A 142 -3.75 -12.10 -20.62
N GLY A 143 -4.65 -13.07 -20.44
CA GLY A 143 -4.51 -14.42 -20.99
C GLY A 143 -4.83 -14.53 -22.49
N ASN A 144 -5.45 -13.50 -23.08
CA ASN A 144 -5.86 -13.47 -24.49
C ASN A 144 -5.03 -12.49 -25.35
N GLU A 145 -4.05 -11.78 -24.78
CA GLU A 145 -3.11 -10.96 -25.55
C GLU A 145 -1.79 -11.72 -25.72
N GLN A 146 -1.82 -12.76 -26.54
CA GLN A 146 -0.60 -13.23 -27.20
C GLN A 146 -0.32 -12.21 -28.32
N TRP A 147 0.40 -11.16 -27.95
CA TRP A 147 0.91 -10.19 -28.90
C TRP A 147 1.98 -10.91 -29.71
N ASP A 148 1.77 -11.02 -31.02
CA ASP A 148 2.80 -11.42 -31.98
C ASP A 148 3.76 -10.23 -32.11
N ASP A 149 4.91 -10.30 -31.43
CA ASP A 149 5.94 -9.27 -31.40
C ASP A 149 6.55 -8.98 -32.79
N GLY A 150 6.24 -9.79 -33.82
CA GLY A 150 6.93 -9.78 -35.10
C GLY A 150 8.43 -10.11 -34.96
N VAL A 151 8.83 -10.69 -33.82
CA VAL A 151 10.19 -11.16 -33.55
C VAL A 151 10.17 -12.65 -33.86
N PRO A 152 10.91 -13.11 -34.88
CA PRO A 152 11.03 -14.53 -35.18
C PRO A 152 11.50 -15.28 -33.93
N GLY A 153 10.98 -16.49 -33.74
CA GLY A 153 11.37 -17.35 -32.63
C GLY A 153 12.89 -17.59 -32.64
N PRO A 154 13.48 -17.94 -31.48
CA PRO A 154 14.89 -18.30 -31.45
C PRO A 154 15.10 -19.52 -32.36
N GLY A 155 15.70 -19.28 -33.53
CA GLY A 155 15.96 -20.27 -34.59
C GLY A 155 15.44 -19.93 -35.99
N GLU A 156 14.72 -18.82 -36.20
CA GLU A 156 14.21 -18.44 -37.54
C GLU A 156 15.13 -17.47 -38.30
N GLY A 157 16.12 -16.83 -37.65
CA GLY A 157 17.08 -15.94 -38.30
C GLY A 157 18.32 -16.64 -38.87
N ASP A 158 18.57 -17.89 -38.46
CA ASP A 158 19.82 -18.60 -38.80
C ASP A 158 19.71 -19.38 -40.13
N ALA A 159 18.49 -19.50 -40.68
CA ALA A 159 18.24 -20.25 -41.92
C ALA A 159 18.29 -19.39 -43.18
N GLU A 160 18.13 -18.07 -43.06
CA GLU A 160 18.12 -17.16 -44.22
C GLU A 160 19.53 -16.66 -44.60
N GLU A 161 20.51 -16.73 -43.68
CA GLU A 161 21.90 -16.32 -43.96
C GLU A 161 22.71 -17.40 -44.71
N GLU A 162 22.28 -18.66 -44.74
CA GLU A 162 23.01 -19.75 -45.43
C GLU A 162 22.61 -19.93 -46.92
N GLU A 163 21.49 -19.34 -47.39
CA GLU A 163 21.06 -19.47 -48.79
C GLU A 163 21.59 -18.36 -49.73
N GLU A 164 22.22 -17.30 -49.20
CA GLU A 164 22.79 -16.21 -50.02
C GLU A 164 24.28 -16.40 -50.38
N GLU A 165 24.95 -17.45 -49.91
CA GLU A 165 26.39 -17.70 -50.17
C GLU A 165 26.73 -18.71 -51.30
N ASP A 166 25.75 -19.26 -52.03
CA ASP A 166 25.98 -20.19 -53.17
C ASP A 166 25.77 -19.58 -54.57
#